data_AF-A0A9N9NSK1-F1
#
_entry.id   AF-A0A9N9NSK1-F1
#
_cell.length_a   1.000
_cell.length_b   1.000
_cell.length_c   1.000
_cell.angle_alpha   90.00
_cell.angle_beta   90.00
_cell.angle_gamma   90.00
#
_symmetry.space_group_name_H-M   'P 1'
#
loop_
_entity.id
_entity.type
_entity.pdbx_description
1 polymer ?
#
loop_
_entity_poly.entity_id
_entity_poly.type
_entity_poly.pdbx_seq_one_letter_code
_entity_poly.pdbx_strand_id
1 'polypeptide(L)'
;MANTTASKLFEKIIEGSQIINKHDYNLFGDFQSISISPFRTVHTAKWKGSTYVLKSLNINNNEIISNGVVAEITKFINNKTIPKTITNETITNENITNEIITNEIINNETTNEKLIRAFINELQNLVALDKHENPNIIEFYGVTK
;
A
#
# COMPACT_ATOMS: atom_id res chain seq x y z
N MET A 1 12.39 -23.23 -7.54
CA MET A 1 11.19 -22.37 -7.41
C MET A 1 11.65 -20.93 -7.56
N ALA A 2 11.06 -20.17 -8.50
CA ALA A 2 11.52 -18.82 -8.80
C ALA A 2 11.28 -17.90 -7.60
N ASN A 3 12.35 -17.34 -7.04
CA ASN A 3 12.27 -16.29 -6.03
C ASN A 3 11.79 -15.01 -6.73
N THR A 4 10.48 -14.84 -6.83
CA THR A 4 9.89 -13.62 -7.40
C THR A 4 10.08 -12.49 -6.39
N THR A 5 10.94 -11.54 -6.75
CA THR A 5 11.20 -10.33 -5.97
C THR A 5 9.91 -9.55 -5.69
N ALA A 6 9.79 -8.94 -4.52
CA ALA A 6 8.58 -8.22 -4.10
C ALA A 6 8.11 -7.16 -5.13
N SER A 7 9.03 -6.43 -5.77
CA SER A 7 8.70 -5.48 -6.85
C SER A 7 7.93 -6.13 -8.00
N LYS A 8 8.37 -7.30 -8.49
CA LYS A 8 7.68 -8.04 -9.56
C LYS A 8 6.28 -8.51 -9.15
N LEU A 9 6.10 -8.83 -7.87
CA LEU A 9 4.81 -9.24 -7.34
C LEU A 9 3.84 -8.05 -7.24
N PHE A 10 4.33 -6.89 -6.78
CA PHE A 10 3.58 -5.63 -6.81
C PHE A 10 3.17 -5.28 -8.24
N GLU A 11 4.10 -5.35 -9.20
CA GLU A 11 3.83 -5.09 -10.61
C GLU A 11 2.74 -6.02 -11.14
N LYS A 12 2.88 -7.34 -10.95
CA LYS A 12 1.88 -8.32 -11.41
C LYS A 12 0.47 -8.04 -10.86
N ILE A 13 0.37 -7.70 -9.57
CA ILE A 13 -0.93 -7.45 -8.92
C ILE A 13 -1.52 -6.11 -9.39
N ILE A 14 -0.69 -5.06 -9.51
CA ILE A 14 -1.11 -3.75 -10.05
C ILE A 14 -1.50 -3.86 -11.54
N GLU A 15 -0.79 -4.68 -12.32
CA GLU A 15 -1.11 -4.99 -13.71
C GLU A 15 -2.49 -5.63 -13.87
N GLY A 16 -2.87 -6.51 -12.95
CA GLY A 16 -4.22 -7.07 -12.88
C GLY A 16 -5.31 -6.07 -12.46
N SER A 17 -4.96 -4.93 -11.85
CA SER A 17 -5.92 -3.92 -11.42
C SER A 17 -6.30 -2.98 -12.57
N GLN A 18 -7.50 -3.14 -13.13
CA GLN A 18 -8.01 -2.28 -14.21
C GLN A 18 -8.47 -0.89 -13.72
N ILE A 19 -8.60 -0.70 -12.41
CA ILE A 19 -9.25 0.49 -11.83
C ILE A 19 -8.24 1.55 -11.39
N ILE A 20 -6.98 1.17 -11.17
CA ILE A 20 -5.94 2.09 -10.70
C ILE A 20 -5.24 2.71 -11.91
N ASN A 21 -5.28 4.05 -12.01
CA ASN A 21 -4.55 4.81 -13.02
C ASN A 21 -3.04 4.64 -12.85
N LYS A 22 -2.32 4.55 -13.97
CA LYS A 22 -0.87 4.37 -14.01
C LYS A 22 -0.25 5.51 -14.78
N HIS A 23 0.81 6.10 -14.23
CA HIS A 23 1.52 7.23 -14.82
C HIS A 23 3.01 6.92 -14.89
N ASP A 24 3.67 7.33 -15.97
CA ASP A 24 5.12 7.25 -16.08
C ASP A 24 5.78 8.23 -15.10
N TYR A 25 6.74 7.76 -14.30
CA TYR A 25 7.42 8.59 -13.29
C TYR A 25 8.19 9.75 -13.92
N ASN A 26 8.64 9.60 -15.16
CA ASN A 26 9.37 10.63 -15.89
C ASN A 26 8.49 11.84 -16.26
N LEU A 27 7.18 11.74 -16.10
CA LEU A 27 6.26 12.87 -16.28
C LEU A 27 6.35 13.89 -15.14
N PHE A 28 6.90 13.48 -14.00
CA PHE A 28 7.03 14.31 -12.81
C PHE A 28 8.41 14.96 -12.77
N GLY A 29 8.45 16.23 -12.34
CA GLY A 29 9.69 17.01 -12.19
C GLY A 29 9.70 17.80 -10.87
N ASP A 30 10.73 18.61 -10.67
CA ASP A 30 10.88 19.53 -9.52
C ASP A 30 10.65 18.86 -8.16
N PHE A 31 11.37 17.75 -7.95
CA PHE A 31 11.23 16.93 -6.75
C PHE A 31 11.75 17.64 -5.51
N GLN A 32 10.92 17.73 -4.47
CA GLN A 32 11.32 18.22 -3.15
C GLN A 32 10.90 17.22 -2.08
N SER A 33 11.85 16.77 -1.26
CA SER A 33 11.56 15.82 -0.19
C SER A 33 10.77 16.48 0.95
N ILE A 34 9.71 15.82 1.39
CA ILE A 34 8.90 16.20 2.56
C ILE A 34 9.27 15.33 3.76
N SER A 35 9.45 14.03 3.52
CA SER A 35 9.74 13.06 4.58
C SER A 35 10.52 11.89 4.00
N ILE A 36 11.54 11.46 4.74
CA ILE A 36 12.36 10.30 4.42
C ILE A 36 12.37 9.39 5.63
N SER A 37 12.03 8.14 5.42
CA SER A 37 12.19 7.06 6.38
C SER A 37 12.84 5.86 5.70
N PRO A 38 13.34 4.87 6.47
CA PRO A 38 13.96 3.68 5.91
C PRO A 38 13.06 2.91 4.92
N PHE A 39 11.74 3.05 5.05
CA PHE A 39 10.76 2.27 4.28
C PHE A 39 9.86 3.14 3.40
N ARG A 40 9.92 4.47 3.54
CA ARG A 40 9.05 5.40 2.83
C ARG A 40 9.78 6.69 2.50
N THR A 41 9.53 7.19 1.31
CA THR A 41 9.85 8.57 0.95
C THR A 41 8.59 9.27 0.49
N VAL A 42 8.45 10.52 0.91
CA VAL A 42 7.38 11.42 0.47
C VAL A 42 8.05 12.64 -0.14
N HIS A 43 7.68 12.95 -1.38
CA HIS A 43 8.17 14.13 -2.08
C HIS A 43 7.02 14.86 -2.76
N THR A 44 7.13 16.17 -2.88
CA THR A 44 6.33 16.91 -3.85
C THR A 44 6.97 16.82 -5.21
N ALA A 45 6.17 16.85 -6.26
CA ALA A 45 6.61 16.95 -7.64
C ALA A 45 5.66 17.83 -8.45
N LYS A 46 6.14 18.38 -9.56
CA LYS A 46 5.35 19.15 -10.52
C LYS A 46 4.99 18.28 -11.71
N TRP A 47 3.74 18.37 -12.14
CA TRP A 47 3.27 17.78 -13.39
C TRP A 47 2.03 18.54 -13.90
N LYS A 48 1.96 18.81 -15.21
CA LYS A 48 0.84 19.56 -15.85
C LYS A 48 0.47 20.89 -15.14
N GLY A 49 1.46 21.59 -14.59
CA GLY A 49 1.25 22.86 -13.86
C GLY A 49 0.75 22.72 -12.41
N SER A 50 0.47 21.50 -11.96
CA SER A 50 0.00 21.19 -10.61
C SER A 50 1.12 20.63 -9.72
N THR A 51 0.93 20.71 -8.41
CA THR A 51 1.79 20.05 -7.42
C THR A 51 1.16 18.75 -6.98
N TYR A 52 1.92 17.66 -7.05
CA TYR A 52 1.53 16.33 -6.59
C TYR A 52 2.38 15.94 -5.39
N VAL A 53 1.81 15.12 -4.50
CA VAL A 53 2.55 14.44 -3.43
C VAL A 53 2.71 12.99 -3.84
N LEU A 54 3.95 12.56 -4.02
CA LEU A 54 4.31 11.20 -4.35
C LEU A 54 4.83 10.51 -3.11
N LYS A 55 4.18 9.39 -2.77
CA LYS A 55 4.49 8.58 -1.59
C LYS A 55 5.02 7.23 -2.05
N SER A 56 6.34 7.08 -2.00
CA SER A 56 7.03 5.87 -2.42
C SER A 56 7.23 4.92 -1.25
N LEU A 57 7.01 3.62 -1.48
CA LEU A 57 7.37 2.56 -0.56
C LEU A 57 8.71 1.98 -1.03
N ASN A 58 9.73 2.03 -0.18
CA ASN A 58 11.03 1.49 -0.54
C ASN A 58 11.03 -0.02 -0.33
N ILE A 59 10.88 -0.76 -1.42
CA ILE A 59 10.90 -2.21 -1.43
C ILE A 59 12.26 -2.62 -1.99
N ASN A 60 13.20 -2.95 -1.11
CA ASN A 60 14.50 -3.44 -1.54
C ASN A 60 14.33 -4.77 -2.31
N ASN A 61 14.63 -4.74 -3.61
CA ASN A 61 14.36 -5.82 -4.57
C ASN A 61 15.05 -7.16 -4.26
N ASN A 62 16.02 -7.19 -3.34
CA ASN A 62 16.83 -8.37 -3.07
C ASN A 62 16.41 -9.17 -1.84
N GLU A 63 15.42 -8.70 -1.07
CA GLU A 63 14.94 -9.38 0.13
C GLU A 63 13.43 -9.69 0.01
N ILE A 64 13.02 -10.77 0.69
CA ILE A 64 11.64 -10.96 1.15
C ILE A 64 11.18 -9.63 1.76
N ILE A 65 9.93 -9.20 1.51
CA ILE A 65 9.39 -7.94 2.05
C ILE A 65 9.86 -7.80 3.50
N SER A 66 10.70 -6.81 3.76
CA SER A 66 11.34 -6.71 5.07
C SER A 66 10.27 -6.50 6.14
N ASN A 67 10.53 -6.96 7.37
CA ASN A 67 9.58 -6.82 8.47
C ASN A 67 9.10 -5.36 8.67
N GLY A 68 9.94 -4.37 8.31
CA GLY A 68 9.55 -2.95 8.34
C GLY A 68 8.52 -2.56 7.29
N VAL A 69 8.62 -3.10 6.06
CA VAL A 69 7.63 -2.87 5.01
C VAL A 69 6.32 -3.62 5.33
N VAL A 70 6.41 -4.85 5.86
CA VAL A 70 5.25 -5.60 6.37
C VAL A 70 4.53 -4.80 7.45
N ALA A 71 5.24 -4.32 8.46
CA ALA A 71 4.65 -3.55 9.55
C ALA A 71 3.93 -2.28 9.05
N GLU A 72 4.47 -1.60 8.04
CA GLU A 72 3.84 -0.40 7.48
C GLU A 72 2.59 -0.71 6.66
N ILE A 73 2.60 -1.81 5.88
CA ILE A 73 1.41 -2.29 5.16
C ILE A 73 0.34 -2.73 6.15
N THR A 74 0.71 -3.51 7.17
CA THR A 74 -0.20 -3.96 8.23
C THR A 74 -0.79 -2.77 8.99
N LYS A 75 0.01 -1.76 9.32
CA LYS A 75 -0.49 -0.52 9.97
C LYS A 75 -1.50 0.21 9.09
N PHE A 76 -1.23 0.31 7.79
CA PHE A 76 -2.14 0.92 6.84
C PHE A 76 -3.48 0.19 6.76
N ILE A 77 -3.47 -1.15 6.74
CA ILE A 77 -4.67 -1.98 6.76
C ILE A 77 -5.43 -1.84 8.09
N ASN A 78 -4.72 -1.95 9.22
CA ASN A 78 -5.35 -1.97 10.55
C ASN A 78 -5.98 -0.63 10.97
N ASN A 79 -5.54 0.49 10.40
CA ASN A 79 -6.19 1.79 10.62
C ASN A 79 -7.65 1.82 10.12
N LYS A 80 -8.08 0.86 9.30
CA LYS A 80 -9.47 0.69 8.85
C LYS A 80 -10.34 -0.12 9.83
N THR A 81 -9.73 -1.00 10.62
CA THR A 81 -10.44 -1.99 11.44
C THR A 81 -10.87 -1.48 12.82
N ILE A 82 -10.60 -0.21 13.17
CA ILE A 82 -11.00 0.36 14.45
C ILE A 82 -12.03 1.47 14.23
N PRO A 83 -13.34 1.16 14.24
CA PRO A 83 -14.27 2.07 14.89
C PRO A 83 -13.82 2.22 16.35
N LYS A 84 -13.89 3.44 16.85
CA LYS A 84 -13.45 3.95 18.15
C LYS A 84 -14.18 3.33 19.37
N THR A 85 -14.35 2.02 19.40
CA THR A 85 -15.03 1.23 20.44
C THR A 85 -14.38 -0.14 20.62
N ILE A 86 -13.09 -0.19 20.94
CA ILE A 86 -12.57 -1.29 21.75
C ILE A 86 -11.69 -0.65 22.81
N THR A 87 -12.29 -0.44 23.98
CA THR A 87 -11.60 -0.03 25.19
C THR A 87 -10.55 -1.08 25.55
N ASN A 88 -9.42 -0.57 26.05
CA ASN A 88 -8.22 -1.29 26.46
C ASN A 88 -8.52 -2.39 27.49
N GLU A 89 -8.98 -3.56 27.05
CA GLU A 89 -8.96 -4.77 27.86
C GLU A 89 -9.13 -5.97 26.92
N THR A 90 -8.05 -6.73 26.75
CA THR A 90 -8.06 -8.11 26.20
C THR A 90 -8.09 -8.27 24.67
N ILE A 91 -7.11 -7.71 23.95
CA ILE A 91 -6.70 -8.29 22.66
C ILE A 91 -5.20 -8.54 22.72
N THR A 92 -4.81 -9.74 23.14
CA THR A 92 -3.47 -10.26 22.89
C THR A 92 -3.36 -10.56 21.39
N ASN A 93 -2.22 -10.18 20.81
CA ASN A 93 -1.91 -10.29 19.38
C ASN A 93 -2.10 -11.70 18.77
N GLU A 94 -2.29 -12.74 19.58
CA GLU A 94 -2.44 -14.14 19.13
C GLU A 94 -3.76 -14.42 18.39
N ASN A 95 -4.87 -13.78 18.77
CA ASN A 95 -6.19 -14.18 18.24
C ASN A 95 -6.48 -13.63 16.84
N ILE A 96 -5.98 -12.44 16.49
CA ILE A 96 -6.11 -11.88 15.13
C ILE A 96 -5.28 -12.69 14.14
N THR A 97 -4.09 -13.14 14.55
CA THR A 97 -3.29 -14.06 13.74
C THR A 97 -4.06 -15.35 13.48
N ASN A 98 -4.68 -15.97 14.48
CA ASN A 98 -5.30 -17.28 14.32
C ASN A 98 -6.55 -17.27 13.43
N GLU A 99 -7.42 -16.27 13.53
CA GLU A 99 -8.64 -16.22 12.71
C GLU A 99 -8.33 -15.90 11.23
N ILE A 100 -7.30 -15.08 10.97
CA ILE A 100 -6.75 -14.91 9.63
C ILE A 100 -6.13 -16.24 9.16
N ILE A 101 -5.28 -16.88 9.98
CA ILE A 101 -4.61 -18.16 9.68
C ILE A 101 -5.59 -19.30 9.37
N THR A 102 -6.76 -19.35 10.00
CA THR A 102 -7.69 -20.48 9.78
C THR A 102 -8.34 -20.41 8.40
N ASN A 103 -8.50 -19.20 7.83
CA ASN A 103 -8.89 -19.01 6.43
C ASN A 103 -7.70 -19.04 5.45
N GLU A 104 -6.44 -19.06 5.94
CA GLU A 104 -5.21 -19.04 5.14
C GLU A 104 -4.88 -20.38 4.44
N ILE A 105 -5.44 -21.51 4.87
CA ILE A 105 -5.07 -22.85 4.36
C ILE A 105 -5.62 -23.12 2.94
N ILE A 106 -6.62 -22.36 2.46
CA ILE A 106 -7.33 -22.68 1.21
C ILE A 106 -6.67 -22.10 -0.05
N ASN A 107 -5.80 -21.09 0.05
CA ASN A 107 -5.10 -20.53 -1.11
C ASN A 107 -3.59 -20.57 -0.92
N ASN A 108 -2.90 -21.26 -1.83
CA ASN A 108 -1.45 -21.50 -1.91
C ASN A 108 -0.61 -20.22 -2.19
N GLU A 109 -1.02 -19.08 -1.63
CA GLU A 109 -0.36 -17.79 -1.75
C GLU A 109 0.53 -17.51 -0.54
N THR A 110 1.72 -16.95 -0.79
CA THR A 110 2.64 -16.56 0.29
C THR A 110 2.07 -15.40 1.11
N THR A 111 2.44 -15.28 2.39
CA THR A 111 2.03 -14.16 3.28
C THR A 111 2.29 -12.79 2.65
N ASN A 112 3.39 -12.65 1.92
CA ASN A 112 3.75 -11.42 1.20
C ASN A 112 2.76 -11.08 0.08
N GLU A 113 2.29 -12.08 -0.66
CA GLU A 113 1.29 -11.88 -1.72
C GLU A 113 -0.03 -11.38 -1.15
N LYS A 114 -0.49 -12.00 -0.05
CA LYS A 114 -1.72 -11.58 0.65
C LYS A 114 -1.61 -10.13 1.14
N LEU A 115 -0.47 -9.74 1.72
CA LEU A 115 -0.23 -8.37 2.18
C LEU A 115 -0.24 -7.35 1.03
N ILE A 116 0.43 -7.67 -0.09
CA ILE A 116 0.43 -6.81 -1.28
C ILE A 116 -0.99 -6.68 -1.84
N ARG A 117 -1.73 -7.78 -1.96
CA ARG A 117 -3.12 -7.74 -2.41
C ARG A 117 -3.99 -6.88 -1.52
N ALA A 118 -3.88 -7.03 -0.20
CA ALA A 118 -4.60 -6.19 0.75
C ALA A 118 -4.26 -4.71 0.57
N PHE A 119 -2.98 -4.38 0.38
CA PHE A 119 -2.56 -3.01 0.08
C PHE A 119 -3.16 -2.48 -1.23
N ILE A 120 -3.13 -3.26 -2.32
CA ILE A 120 -3.72 -2.87 -3.61
C ILE A 120 -5.24 -2.70 -3.52
N ASN A 121 -5.93 -3.56 -2.77
CA ASN A 121 -7.36 -3.43 -2.53
C ASN A 121 -7.68 -2.12 -1.81
N GLU A 122 -6.84 -1.69 -0.88
CA GLU A 122 -7.02 -0.37 -0.25
C GLU A 122 -6.75 0.79 -1.21
N LEU A 123 -5.79 0.69 -2.13
CA LEU A 123 -5.64 1.70 -3.19
C LEU A 123 -6.89 1.77 -4.08
N GLN A 124 -7.52 0.64 -4.40
CA GLN A 124 -8.78 0.62 -5.14
C GLN A 124 -9.92 1.29 -4.36
N ASN A 125 -9.96 1.15 -3.03
CA ASN A 125 -10.91 1.88 -2.19
C ASN A 125 -10.70 3.39 -2.25
N LEU A 126 -9.44 3.85 -2.29
CA LEU A 126 -9.13 5.27 -2.47
C LEU A 126 -9.65 5.79 -3.82
N VAL A 127 -9.42 5.05 -4.92
CA VAL A 127 -10.00 5.40 -6.24
C VAL A 127 -11.52 5.47 -6.19
N ALA A 128 -12.18 4.60 -5.42
CA ALA A 128 -13.63 4.64 -5.27
C ALA A 128 -14.10 5.88 -4.49
N LEU A 129 -13.36 6.30 -3.47
CA LEU A 129 -13.67 7.50 -2.68
C LEU A 129 -13.51 8.79 -3.50
N ASP A 130 -12.51 8.85 -4.39
CA ASP A 130 -12.25 10.03 -5.23
C ASP A 130 -13.44 10.39 -6.13
N LYS A 131 -14.25 9.40 -6.53
CA LYS A 131 -15.46 9.62 -7.34
C LYS A 131 -16.48 10.55 -6.69
N HIS A 132 -16.35 10.81 -5.39
CA HIS A 132 -17.26 11.66 -4.62
C HIS A 132 -16.76 13.10 -4.47
N GLU A 133 -15.60 13.47 -5.04
CA GLU A 133 -15.04 14.84 -5.08
C GLU A 133 -15.16 15.59 -3.73
N ASN A 134 -14.80 14.94 -2.63
CA ASN A 134 -14.91 15.55 -1.32
C ASN A 134 -13.73 16.51 -1.08
N PRO A 135 -13.97 17.83 -0.85
CA PRO A 135 -12.90 18.82 -0.74
C PRO A 135 -12.00 18.63 0.49
N ASN A 136 -12.39 17.79 1.45
CA ASN A 136 -11.63 17.51 2.67
C ASN A 136 -10.86 16.18 2.61
N ILE A 137 -10.95 15.45 1.50
CA ILE A 137 -10.27 14.16 1.31
C ILE A 137 -9.19 14.34 0.24
N ILE A 138 -8.02 13.77 0.48
CA ILE A 138 -6.91 13.80 -0.48
C ILE A 138 -7.30 12.91 -1.67
N GLU A 139 -7.24 13.48 -2.88
CA GLU A 139 -7.48 12.75 -4.12
C GLU A 139 -6.31 11.81 -4.44
N PHE A 140 -6.61 10.53 -4.70
CA PHE A 140 -5.65 9.53 -5.10
C PHE A 140 -5.57 9.39 -6.63
N TYR A 141 -4.58 10.09 -7.20
CA TYR A 141 -4.44 10.19 -8.66
C TYR A 141 -3.99 8.91 -9.38
N GLY A 142 -3.40 7.95 -8.66
CA GLY A 142 -2.93 6.68 -9.21
C GLY A 142 -1.53 6.28 -8.71
N VAL A 143 -0.91 5.36 -9.43
CA VAL A 143 0.44 4.84 -9.14
C VAL A 143 1.42 5.19 -10.26
N THR A 144 2.70 5.21 -9.92
CA THR A 144 3.78 5.48 -10.86
C THR A 144 4.97 4.55 -10.59
N LYS A 145 5.80 4.33 -11.61
CA LYS A 145 6.96 3.42 -11.60
C LYS A 145 8.24 4.19 -11.86
#